data_AF-A0A1H9L867-F1
#
_entry.id   AF-A0A1H9L867-F1
#
_cell.length_a   1.000
_cell.length_b   1.000
_cell.length_c   1.000
_cell.angle_alpha   90.00
_cell.angle_beta   90.00
_cell.angle_gamma   90.00
#
_symmetry.space_group_name_H-M   'P 1'
#
loop_
_entity.id
_entity.type
_entity.pdbx_description
1 polymer ?
#
loop_
_entity_poly.entity_id
_entity_poly.type
_entity_poly.pdbx_seq_one_letter_code
_entity_poly.pdbx_strand_id
1 'polypeptide(L)' 'MLSFAEFERDMIVERTQEGKAIAKQRDDFREGRPKKYNKKQIEHAISLKENNSYKQVEEMTGISKSTLIRAKKERGLI' A
#
# COMPACT_ATOMS: atom_id res chain seq x y z
N MET A 1 11.51 -35.68 17.26
CA MET A 1 12.02 -34.97 16.06
C MET A 1 11.28 -33.67 15.77
N LEU A 2 10.10 -33.40 16.36
CA LEU A 2 9.35 -32.15 16.19
C LEU A 2 10.10 -30.92 16.76
N SER A 3 10.70 -31.06 17.94
CA SER A 3 11.42 -29.96 18.63
C SER A 3 12.60 -29.40 17.83
N PHE A 4 13.28 -30.22 17.03
CA PHE A 4 14.38 -29.77 16.19
C PHE A 4 13.87 -28.99 14.97
N ALA A 5 12.79 -29.45 14.35
CA ALA A 5 12.16 -28.76 13.22
C ALA A 5 11.54 -27.41 13.63
N GLU A 6 10.99 -27.31 14.83
CA GLU A 6 10.50 -26.05 15.40
C GLU A 6 11.65 -25.08 15.66
N PHE A 7 12.73 -25.55 16.31
CA PHE A 7 13.93 -24.74 16.55
C PHE A 7 14.56 -24.18 15.27
N GLU A 8 14.68 -25.00 14.22
CA GLU A 8 15.22 -24.54 12.93
C GLU A 8 14.31 -23.50 12.26
N ARG A 9 12.99 -23.66 12.36
CA ARG A 9 12.03 -22.66 11.87
C ARG A 9 12.19 -21.34 12.62
N ASP A 10 12.24 -21.39 13.94
CA ASP A 10 12.32 -20.19 14.77
C ASP A 10 13.63 -19.43 14.51
N MET A 11 14.74 -20.15 14.36
CA MET A 11 16.02 -19.57 13.93
C MET A 11 15.93 -18.85 12.58
N ILE A 12 15.20 -19.40 11.60
CA ILE A 12 14.99 -18.74 10.29
C ILE A 12 14.12 -17.49 10.46
N VAL A 13 13.08 -17.55 11.29
CA VAL A 13 12.20 -16.41 11.55
C VAL A 13 12.97 -15.27 12.21
N GLU A 14 13.76 -15.56 13.25
CA GLU A 14 14.59 -14.55 13.94
C GLU A 14 15.55 -13.87 12.97
N ARG A 15 16.33 -14.64 12.20
CA ARG A 15 17.30 -14.10 11.25
C ARG A 15 16.65 -13.22 10.16
N THR A 16 15.48 -13.61 9.67
CA THR A 16 14.76 -12.81 8.66
C THR A 16 14.17 -11.54 9.27
N GLN A 17 13.72 -11.57 10.52
CA GLN A 17 13.26 -10.38 11.24
C GLN A 17 14.40 -9.40 11.49
N GLU A 18 15.57 -9.87 11.91
CA GLU A 18 16.78 -9.05 12.10
C GLU A 18 17.22 -8.38 10.79
N GLY A 19 17.33 -9.15 9.70
CA GLY A 19 17.67 -8.61 8.39
C GLY A 19 16.67 -7.56 7.91
N LYS A 20 15.38 -7.78 8.18
CA LYS A 20 14.33 -6.80 7.89
C LYS A 20 14.43 -5.55 8.77
N ALA A 21 14.80 -5.69 10.04
CA ALA A 21 15.00 -4.56 10.95
C ALA A 21 16.17 -3.67 10.48
N ILE A 22 17.26 -4.27 9.99
CA ILE A 22 18.36 -3.53 9.36
C ILE A 22 17.90 -2.84 8.07
N ALA A 23 17.15 -3.54 7.21
CA ALA A 23 16.62 -2.95 5.98
C ALA A 23 15.71 -1.74 6.26
N LYS A 24 14.90 -1.77 7.33
CA LYS A 24 14.05 -0.66 7.77
C LYS A 24 14.81 0.62 8.11
N GLN A 25 16.10 0.54 8.42
CA GLN A 25 16.93 1.72 8.72
C GLN A 25 17.33 2.50 7.46
N ARG A 26 17.17 1.92 6.27
CA ARG A 26 17.49 2.60 5.01
C ARG A 26 16.37 3.54 4.60
N ASP A 27 16.72 4.74 4.12
CA ASP A 27 15.76 5.76 3.68
C ASP A 27 14.92 5.33 2.46
N ASP A 28 15.42 4.39 1.65
CA ASP A 28 14.73 3.86 0.49
C ASP A 28 13.79 2.68 0.81
N PHE A 29 13.81 2.17 2.04
CA PHE A 29 12.96 1.07 2.46
C PHE A 29 11.50 1.51 2.54
N ARG A 30 10.63 0.73 1.90
CA ARG A 30 9.17 0.91 1.96
C ARG A 30 8.51 -0.41 2.31
N GLU A 31 7.73 -0.41 3.38
CA GLU A 31 6.99 -1.59 3.81
C GLU A 31 5.66 -1.72 3.05
N GLY A 32 5.29 -2.96 2.72
CA GLY A 32 4.04 -3.27 2.05
C GLY A 32 4.07 -3.09 0.52
N ARG A 33 2.88 -3.14 -0.09
CA ARG A 33 2.73 -3.11 -1.54
C ARG A 33 3.00 -1.69 -2.08
N PRO A 34 3.85 -1.52 -3.10
CA PRO A 34 4.03 -0.22 -3.77
C PRO A 34 2.70 0.35 -4.27
N LYS A 35 2.54 1.67 -4.15
CA LYS A 35 1.34 2.36 -4.65
C LYS A 35 1.27 2.20 -6.17
N LYS A 36 0.17 1.62 -6.66
CA LYS A 36 -0.09 1.38 -8.10
C LYS A 36 -0.21 2.69 -8.89
N TYR A 37 -0.82 3.71 -8.28
CA TYR A 37 -1.07 5.01 -8.92
C TYR A 37 -0.18 6.09 -8.33
N ASN A 38 0.32 6.98 -9.17
CA ASN A 38 1.12 8.12 -8.75
C ASN A 38 0.24 9.23 -8.15
N LYS A 39 0.87 10.23 -7.49
CA LYS A 39 0.15 11.34 -6.84
C LYS A 39 -0.71 12.14 -7.83
N LYS A 40 -0.17 12.44 -9.01
CA LYS A 40 -0.84 13.23 -10.06
C LYS A 40 -2.10 12.54 -10.60
N GLN A 41 -2.05 11.22 -10.79
CA GLN A 41 -3.20 10.41 -11.21
C GLN A 41 -4.33 10.47 -10.18
N ILE A 42 -3.98 10.36 -8.90
CA ILE A 42 -4.95 10.43 -7.80
C ILE A 42 -5.52 11.85 -7.65
N GLU A 43 -4.71 12.88 -7.80
CA GLU A 43 -5.16 14.28 -7.82
C GLU A 43 -6.12 14.53 -8.98
N HIS A 44 -5.74 14.13 -10.20
CA HIS A 44 -6.58 14.27 -11.37
C HIS A 44 -7.92 13.53 -11.23
N ALA A 45 -7.91 12.30 -10.70
CA ALA A 45 -9.15 11.56 -10.49
C ALA A 45 -10.04 12.18 -9.40
N ILE A 46 -9.45 12.81 -8.37
CA ILE A 46 -10.20 13.53 -7.34
C ILE A 46 -10.79 14.83 -7.88
N SER A 47 -10.07 15.59 -8.72
CA SER A 47 -10.63 16.79 -9.35
C SER A 47 -11.79 16.43 -10.29
N LEU A 48 -11.69 15.32 -11.03
CA LEU A 48 -12.80 14.84 -11.88
C LEU A 48 -14.06 14.51 -11.07
N LYS A 49 -13.92 14.10 -9.79
CA LYS A 49 -15.06 13.76 -8.93
C LYS A 49 -15.93 14.96 -8.55
N GLU A 50 -15.44 16.20 -8.68
CA GLU A 50 -16.24 17.40 -8.42
C GLU A 50 -17.43 17.49 -9.39
N ASN A 51 -17.21 17.12 -10.65
CA ASN A 51 -18.22 17.22 -11.72
C ASN A 51 -18.79 15.87 -12.16
N ASN A 52 -18.22 14.74 -11.72
CA ASN A 52 -18.60 13.41 -12.18
C ASN A 52 -18.94 12.46 -11.03
N SER A 53 -19.76 11.44 -11.32
CA SER A 53 -20.03 10.34 -10.38
C SER A 53 -18.81 9.43 -10.21
N TYR A 54 -18.77 8.65 -9.12
CA TYR A 54 -17.68 7.68 -8.90
C TYR A 54 -17.54 6.66 -10.04
N LYS A 55 -18.67 6.22 -10.61
CA LYS A 55 -18.67 5.25 -11.71
C LYS A 55 -18.03 5.84 -12.97
N GLN A 56 -18.39 7.09 -13.30
CA GLN A 56 -17.81 7.80 -14.43
C GLN A 56 -16.30 8.05 -14.26
N VAL A 57 -15.85 8.44 -13.06
CA VAL A 57 -14.41 8.64 -12.79
C VAL A 57 -13.65 7.32 -12.88
N GLU A 58 -14.23 6.22 -12.40
CA GLU A 58 -13.64 4.88 -12.50
C GLU A 58 -13.49 4.42 -13.95
N GLU A 59 -14.52 4.62 -14.78
CA GLU A 59 -14.48 4.35 -16.22
C GLU A 59 -13.44 5.21 -16.96
N MET A 60 -13.32 6.49 -16.60
CA MET A 60 -12.37 7.42 -17.24
C MET A 60 -10.90 7.17 -16.84
N THR A 61 -10.64 6.84 -15.57
CA THR A 61 -9.28 6.81 -15.01
C THR A 61 -8.75 5.40 -14.77
N GLY A 62 -9.63 4.39 -14.78
CA GLY A 62 -9.30 3.02 -14.36
C GLY A 62 -8.95 2.90 -12.87
N ILE A 63 -9.30 3.90 -12.06
CA ILE A 63 -9.09 3.92 -10.61
C ILE A 63 -10.40 3.55 -9.93
N SER A 64 -10.36 2.49 -9.12
CA SER A 64 -11.56 1.99 -8.46
C SER A 64 -12.19 3.01 -7.52
N LYS A 65 -13.52 2.97 -7.38
CA LYS A 65 -14.26 3.75 -6.37
C LYS A 65 -13.64 3.67 -4.98
N SER A 66 -13.24 2.48 -4.53
CA SER A 66 -12.62 2.25 -3.23
C SER A 66 -11.27 2.96 -3.08
N THR A 67 -10.49 3.06 -4.17
CA THR A 67 -9.22 3.77 -4.18
C THR A 67 -9.43 5.28 -4.09
N LEU A 68 -10.45 5.82 -4.76
CA LEU A 68 -10.81 7.24 -4.67
C LEU A 68 -11.28 7.62 -3.26
N ILE A 69 -12.15 6.80 -2.65
CA ILE A 69 -12.64 7.02 -1.28
C ILE A 69 -11.48 6.99 -0.28
N ARG A 70 -10.59 5.98 -0.37
CA ARG A 70 -9.41 5.89 0.49
C ARG A 70 -8.52 7.13 0.34
N ALA A 71 -8.27 7.58 -0.89
CA ALA A 71 -7.48 8.77 -1.16
C ALA A 71 -8.13 10.06 -0.62
N LYS A 72 -9.46 10.20 -0.67
CA LYS A 72 -10.17 11.33 -0.06
C LYS A 72 -10.08 11.31 1.47
N LYS A 73 -10.23 10.15 2.10
CA LYS A 73 -10.10 9.98 3.55
C LYS A 73 -8.68 10.29 4.05
N GLU A 74 -7.65 9.81 3.34
CA GLU A 74 -6.24 10.15 3.63
C GLU A 74 -5.97 11.67 3.56
N ARG A 75 -6.79 12.43 2.82
CA ARG A 75 -6.69 13.88 2.65
C ARG A 75 -7.67 14.68 3.53
N GLY A 76 -8.51 14.02 4.34
CA GLY A 76 -9.52 14.68 5.16
C GLY A 76 -10.64 15.38 4.36
N LEU A 77 -10.87 14.97 3.10
CA LEU A 77 -11.92 15.54 2.25
C LEU A 77 -13.30 14.90 2.48
N ILE A 78 -13.35 13.82 3.25
CA ILE A 78 -14.52 13.08 3.74
C ILE A 78 -14.16 12.39 5.07
#